data_AF-A0A522DY35-F1
#
_entry.id   AF-A0A522DY35-F1
#
_cell.length_a   1.000
_cell.length_b   1.000
_cell.length_c   1.000
_cell.angle_alpha   90.00
_cell.angle_beta   90.00
_cell.angle_gamma   90.00
#
_symmetry.space_group_name_H-M   'P 1'
#
loop_
_entity.id
_entity.type
_entity.pdbx_description
1 polymer ?
#
loop_
_entity_poly.entity_id
_entity_poly.type
_entity_poly.pdbx_seq_one_letter_code
_entity_poly.pdbx_strand_id
1 'polypeptide(L)'
;MFKHPVRAISYAVLLFFSLSYPIRSFAALVLKATPGDQQVTLQWASIEGASNYGVCYATETIADINNCLNYAGGTWQAITETTLKITELSNGKKYYFRVVAENAASTLAISTTITAIPNRTYTLNDTGITGCADRTHNNLPCPVAGYPNQDAEAGRDASQNYDSNGHAGFDFSKISNTGAALAATAASWNCVKDNVTGLIWEMKTDDGGLHDKDWTYSWYEPDDSKNGGFAGYRHRGSCGGTIACDTEAYVRVVNTAGWCGYKDWRMPGKAELHSIVDYSRLDPTIDATYFPNTVSSFYWSSSPVANSSGSAWIVHFFQGYNYWYSKDNSHYVRLVRSGQ
;
A
#
# COMPACT_ATOMS: atom_id res chain seq x y z
N MET A 1 45.80 19.09 -96.13
CA MET A 1 46.03 17.64 -96.32
C MET A 1 46.73 17.12 -95.07
N PHE A 2 46.39 15.91 -94.58
CA PHE A 2 46.77 15.26 -93.29
C PHE A 2 45.90 15.68 -92.07
N LYS A 3 44.91 14.90 -91.59
CA LYS A 3 44.81 13.53 -91.02
C LYS A 3 45.49 13.33 -89.64
N HIS A 4 44.65 13.46 -88.57
CA HIS A 4 44.46 12.62 -87.36
C HIS A 4 45.65 12.27 -86.41
N PRO A 5 45.44 12.20 -85.07
CA PRO A 5 44.53 11.22 -84.46
C PRO A 5 43.63 11.68 -83.29
N VAL A 6 42.50 10.98 -83.19
CA VAL A 6 41.55 10.95 -82.07
C VAL A 6 42.16 10.10 -80.95
N ARG A 7 42.15 10.58 -79.71
CA ARG A 7 42.40 9.76 -78.51
C ARG A 7 41.11 9.62 -77.70
N ALA A 8 40.73 8.38 -77.47
CA ALA A 8 39.55 7.94 -76.75
C ALA A 8 39.65 8.28 -75.25
N ILE A 9 38.56 8.81 -74.69
CA ILE A 9 38.37 9.01 -73.26
C ILE A 9 37.88 7.68 -72.67
N SER A 10 38.68 7.05 -71.82
CA SER A 10 38.25 5.88 -71.04
C SER A 10 37.37 6.35 -69.88
N TYR A 11 36.11 5.93 -69.85
CA TYR A 11 35.25 6.06 -68.69
C TYR A 11 35.61 4.96 -67.69
N ALA A 12 36.15 5.34 -66.53
CA ALA A 12 36.28 4.44 -65.39
C ALA A 12 34.91 4.28 -64.73
N VAL A 13 34.31 3.09 -64.87
CA VAL A 13 33.11 2.72 -64.11
C VAL A 13 33.54 2.47 -62.66
N LEU A 14 33.30 3.45 -61.78
CA LEU A 14 33.40 3.29 -60.33
C LEU A 14 32.22 2.44 -59.85
N LEU A 15 32.46 1.14 -59.69
CA LEU A 15 31.57 0.24 -58.95
C LEU A 15 31.63 0.61 -57.46
N PHE A 16 30.67 1.39 -56.99
CA PHE A 16 30.40 1.55 -55.57
C PHE A 16 29.76 0.26 -55.04
N PHE A 17 30.53 -0.57 -54.34
CA PHE A 17 29.95 -1.57 -53.45
C PHE A 17 29.29 -0.83 -52.29
N SER A 18 27.96 -0.71 -52.29
CA SER A 18 27.24 -0.30 -51.09
C SER A 18 27.35 -1.42 -50.06
N LEU A 19 28.17 -1.23 -49.03
CA LEU A 19 28.07 -2.02 -47.80
C LEU A 19 26.76 -1.62 -47.12
N SER A 20 25.69 -2.33 -47.43
CA SER A 20 24.43 -2.28 -46.69
C SER A 20 24.67 -2.92 -45.32
N TYR A 21 25.13 -2.13 -44.35
CA TYR A 21 25.09 -2.56 -42.95
C TYR A 21 23.62 -2.60 -42.53
N PRO A 22 23.09 -3.73 -42.02
CA PRO A 22 21.77 -3.72 -41.42
C PRO A 22 21.79 -2.72 -40.25
N ILE A 23 20.90 -1.73 -40.29
CA ILE A 23 20.62 -0.89 -39.12
C ILE A 23 19.99 -1.83 -38.08
N ARG A 24 20.80 -2.35 -37.15
CA ARG A 24 20.29 -3.04 -35.97
C ARG A 24 19.54 -1.99 -35.14
N SER A 25 18.22 -2.02 -35.20
CA SER A 25 17.36 -1.35 -34.22
C SER A 25 17.57 -2.07 -32.89
N PHE A 26 18.32 -1.47 -31.97
CA PHE A 26 18.43 -1.99 -30.62
C PHE A 26 17.07 -1.83 -29.94
N ALA A 27 16.51 -2.92 -29.41
CA ALA A 27 15.31 -2.84 -28.59
C ALA A 27 15.60 -1.92 -27.39
N ALA A 28 14.72 -0.94 -27.17
CA ALA A 28 14.82 -0.07 -26.01
C ALA A 28 14.70 -0.90 -24.72
N LEU A 29 15.62 -0.68 -23.77
CA LEU A 29 15.58 -1.33 -22.47
C LEU A 29 14.45 -0.70 -21.62
N VAL A 30 13.26 -1.32 -21.69
CA VAL A 30 12.07 -0.89 -20.94
C VAL A 30 12.05 -1.60 -19.59
N LEU A 31 12.26 -0.82 -18.52
CA LEU A 31 12.21 -1.28 -17.15
C LEU A 31 10.78 -1.15 -16.59
N LYS A 32 10.30 -2.18 -15.92
CA LYS A 32 9.06 -2.17 -15.12
C LYS A 32 9.40 -2.36 -13.65
N ALA A 33 8.70 -1.63 -12.79
CA ALA A 33 8.78 -1.79 -11.33
C ALA A 33 7.39 -2.13 -10.79
N THR A 34 7.30 -3.24 -10.08
CA THR A 34 6.08 -3.67 -9.38
C THR A 34 6.33 -3.52 -7.87
N PRO A 35 5.69 -2.54 -7.22
CA PRO A 35 5.75 -2.39 -5.77
C PRO A 35 5.19 -3.60 -5.02
N GLY A 36 5.73 -3.87 -3.84
CA GLY A 36 5.15 -4.77 -2.85
C GLY A 36 5.54 -4.34 -1.43
N ASP A 37 5.17 -5.14 -0.44
CA ASP A 37 5.47 -4.83 0.97
C ASP A 37 6.99 -4.84 1.22
N GLN A 38 7.52 -3.66 1.56
CA GLN A 38 8.94 -3.40 1.79
C GLN A 38 9.85 -3.87 0.64
N GLN A 39 9.31 -3.92 -0.58
CA GLN A 39 10.01 -4.48 -1.72
C GLN A 39 9.56 -3.86 -3.04
N VAL A 40 10.42 -3.95 -4.05
CA VAL A 40 10.08 -3.68 -5.45
C VAL A 40 10.65 -4.80 -6.29
N THR A 41 9.81 -5.40 -7.14
CA THR A 41 10.26 -6.34 -8.16
C THR A 41 10.45 -5.59 -9.47
N LEU A 42 11.68 -5.57 -9.96
CA LEU A 42 12.06 -5.02 -11.25
C LEU A 42 12.06 -6.10 -12.32
N GLN A 43 11.58 -5.77 -13.51
CA GLN A 43 11.56 -6.70 -14.64
C GLN A 43 11.82 -5.96 -15.95
N TRP A 44 12.60 -6.58 -16.83
CA TRP A 44 12.87 -6.11 -18.19
C TRP A 44 13.00 -7.29 -19.16
N ALA A 45 13.01 -7.00 -20.46
CA ALA A 45 13.28 -8.00 -21.49
C ALA A 45 14.79 -8.18 -21.69
N SER A 46 15.22 -9.39 -22.04
CA SER A 46 16.63 -9.65 -22.36
C SER A 46 17.10 -8.84 -23.57
N ILE A 47 18.28 -8.23 -23.48
CA ILE A 47 18.92 -7.52 -24.59
C ILE A 47 19.84 -8.48 -25.35
N GLU A 48 19.75 -8.51 -26.68
CA GLU A 48 20.60 -9.35 -27.52
C GLU A 48 22.09 -9.03 -27.29
N GLY A 49 22.88 -10.05 -26.99
CA GLY A 49 24.31 -9.91 -26.74
C GLY A 49 24.68 -9.43 -25.33
N ALA A 50 23.71 -9.14 -24.47
CA ALA A 50 23.97 -8.85 -23.06
C ALA A 50 24.29 -10.14 -22.30
N SER A 51 25.35 -10.10 -21.49
CA SER A 51 25.72 -11.19 -20.59
C SER A 51 25.49 -10.86 -19.12
N ASN A 52 25.36 -9.56 -18.79
CA ASN A 52 25.14 -9.07 -17.43
C ASN A 52 24.23 -7.84 -17.42
N TYR A 53 23.63 -7.58 -16.27
CA TYR A 53 22.88 -6.36 -15.98
C TYR A 53 23.37 -5.70 -14.70
N GLY A 54 23.50 -4.38 -14.74
CA GLY A 54 23.72 -3.53 -13.58
C GLY A 54 22.43 -2.82 -13.19
N VAL A 55 21.96 -3.02 -11.96
CA VAL A 55 20.78 -2.36 -11.42
C VAL A 55 21.21 -1.31 -10.41
N CYS A 56 20.81 -0.07 -10.65
CA CYS A 56 20.97 1.03 -9.71
C CYS A 56 19.62 1.43 -9.11
N TYR A 57 19.57 1.58 -7.79
CA TYR A 57 18.43 2.21 -7.12
C TYR A 57 18.88 3.24 -6.08
N ALA A 58 18.08 4.29 -5.90
CA ALA A 58 18.37 5.39 -4.98
C ALA A 58 17.08 6.01 -4.42
N THR A 59 17.24 6.92 -3.45
CA THR A 59 16.14 7.70 -2.83
C THR A 59 16.02 9.11 -3.42
N GLU A 60 16.78 9.40 -4.47
CA GLU A 60 16.68 10.60 -5.30
C GLU A 60 16.84 10.24 -6.79
N THR A 61 16.59 11.20 -7.68
CA THR A 61 16.60 10.97 -9.13
C THR A 61 17.98 10.57 -9.65
N ILE A 62 18.07 9.40 -10.28
CA ILE A 62 19.28 8.91 -10.94
C ILE A 62 19.38 9.53 -12.33
N ALA A 63 20.26 10.52 -12.52
CA ALA A 63 20.49 11.15 -13.82
C ALA A 63 21.48 10.35 -14.69
N ASP A 64 22.54 9.82 -14.09
CA ASP A 64 23.56 8.99 -14.73
C ASP A 64 23.78 7.72 -13.92
N ILE A 65 23.53 6.57 -14.54
CA ILE A 65 23.59 5.28 -13.86
C ILE A 65 25.02 4.94 -13.37
N ASN A 66 26.06 5.46 -14.02
CA ASN A 66 27.45 5.21 -13.65
C ASN A 66 27.84 5.84 -12.31
N ASN A 67 27.09 6.84 -11.86
CA ASN A 67 27.29 7.54 -10.60
C ASN A 67 26.36 7.00 -9.49
N CYS A 68 25.86 5.77 -9.62
CA CYS A 68 24.84 5.21 -8.74
C CYS A 68 25.11 5.44 -7.25
N LEU A 69 26.33 5.14 -6.81
CA LEU A 69 26.73 5.20 -5.40
C LEU A 69 26.89 6.63 -4.86
N ASN A 70 26.87 7.64 -5.73
CA ASN A 70 26.95 9.05 -5.34
C ASN A 70 25.58 9.64 -5.00
N TYR A 71 24.49 8.97 -5.37
CA TYR A 71 23.14 9.40 -5.04
C TYR A 71 22.74 8.99 -3.61
N ALA A 72 21.87 9.76 -2.98
CA ALA A 72 21.31 9.47 -1.67
C ALA A 72 20.63 8.09 -1.64
N GLY A 73 21.13 7.18 -0.82
CA GLY A 73 20.64 5.79 -0.75
C GLY A 73 20.98 4.95 -1.99
N GLY A 74 21.94 5.39 -2.81
CA GLY A 74 22.41 4.73 -4.00
C GLY A 74 22.98 3.35 -3.72
N THR A 75 22.43 2.34 -4.38
CA THR A 75 22.86 0.94 -4.26
C THR A 75 22.97 0.31 -5.63
N TRP A 76 24.04 -0.45 -5.85
CA TRP A 76 24.32 -1.16 -7.09
C TRP A 76 24.21 -2.67 -6.90
N GLN A 77 23.56 -3.36 -7.83
CA GLN A 77 23.52 -4.82 -7.88
C GLN A 77 23.81 -5.32 -9.30
N ALA A 78 24.75 -6.25 -9.42
CA ALA A 78 25.06 -6.92 -10.68
C ALA A 78 24.37 -8.30 -10.69
N ILE A 79 23.63 -8.59 -11.76
CA ILE A 79 22.89 -9.85 -11.93
C ILE A 79 22.97 -10.34 -13.38
N THR A 80 22.57 -11.60 -13.60
CA THR A 80 22.50 -12.19 -14.96
C THR A 80 21.07 -12.38 -15.45
N GLU A 81 20.12 -12.39 -14.52
CA GLU A 81 18.69 -12.51 -14.73
C GLU A 81 18.09 -11.18 -15.22
N THR A 82 16.89 -11.26 -15.79
CA THR A 82 16.13 -10.08 -16.24
C THR A 82 15.04 -9.67 -15.25
N THR A 83 15.16 -10.14 -14.00
CA THR A 83 14.26 -9.83 -12.90
C THR A 83 15.08 -9.67 -11.62
N LEU A 84 14.74 -8.67 -10.81
CA LEU A 84 15.38 -8.44 -9.52
C LEU A 84 14.35 -8.05 -8.48
N LYS A 85 14.34 -8.75 -7.36
CA LYS A 85 13.54 -8.39 -6.19
C LYS A 85 14.41 -7.66 -5.19
N ILE A 86 14.16 -6.36 -5.00
CA ILE A 86 14.82 -5.53 -3.99
C ILE A 86 13.93 -5.53 -2.75
N THR A 87 14.47 -5.93 -1.60
CA THR A 87 13.77 -6.02 -0.30
C THR A 87 14.27 -4.97 0.69
N GLU A 88 13.71 -4.95 1.89
CA GLU A 88 14.09 -4.03 2.99
C GLU A 88 13.92 -2.54 2.65
N LEU A 89 13.04 -2.25 1.69
CA LEU A 89 12.68 -0.88 1.34
C LEU A 89 11.63 -0.35 2.32
N SER A 90 11.68 0.92 2.66
CA SER A 90 10.62 1.54 3.45
C SER A 90 9.34 1.76 2.62
N ASN A 91 8.21 1.21 3.06
CA ASN A 91 6.91 1.51 2.47
C ASN A 91 6.58 3.01 2.50
N GLY A 92 5.86 3.49 1.49
CA GLY A 92 5.47 4.91 1.38
C GLY A 92 6.59 5.85 0.95
N LYS A 93 7.86 5.40 0.95
CA LYS A 93 9.00 6.16 0.45
C LYS A 93 9.17 5.93 -1.05
N LYS A 94 9.43 7.00 -1.80
CA LYS A 94 9.70 6.91 -3.26
C LYS A 94 11.14 6.49 -3.50
N TYR A 95 11.32 5.53 -4.41
CA TYR A 95 12.61 5.08 -4.90
C TYR A 95 12.70 5.25 -6.42
N TYR A 96 13.92 5.42 -6.90
CA TYR A 96 14.28 5.63 -8.29
C TYR A 96 15.11 4.45 -8.77
N PHE A 97 14.85 3.96 -9.99
CA PHE A 97 15.48 2.75 -10.52
C PHE A 97 15.96 2.96 -11.95
N ARG A 98 17.13 2.40 -12.27
CA ARG A 98 17.65 2.25 -13.63
C ARG A 98 18.36 0.91 -13.78
N VAL A 99 18.37 0.39 -15.01
CA VAL A 99 19.12 -0.81 -15.39
C VAL A 99 20.02 -0.50 -16.57
N VAL A 100 21.22 -1.06 -16.55
CA VAL A 100 22.15 -1.11 -17.68
C VAL A 100 22.34 -2.57 -18.12
N ALA A 101 22.34 -2.81 -19.43
CA ALA A 101 22.64 -4.10 -20.04
C ALA A 101 24.04 -4.05 -20.65
N GLU A 102 24.87 -5.03 -20.34
CA GLU A 102 26.30 -5.01 -20.68
C GLU A 102 26.80 -6.38 -21.14
N ASN A 103 27.93 -6.37 -21.83
CA ASN A 103 28.76 -7.54 -22.07
C ASN A 103 30.21 -7.24 -21.70
N ALA A 104 31.11 -8.20 -21.90
CA ALA A 104 32.53 -8.04 -21.57
C ALA A 104 33.24 -6.88 -22.30
N ALA A 105 32.66 -6.35 -23.39
CA ALA A 105 33.28 -5.34 -24.24
C ALA A 105 32.65 -3.95 -24.10
N SER A 106 31.35 -3.84 -23.82
CA SER A 106 30.65 -2.56 -23.80
C SER A 106 29.30 -2.59 -23.09
N THR A 107 28.83 -1.40 -22.72
CA THR A 107 27.41 -1.13 -22.43
C THR A 107 26.58 -1.19 -23.72
N LEU A 108 25.47 -1.94 -23.67
CA LEU A 108 24.59 -2.18 -24.82
C LEU A 108 23.32 -1.34 -24.77
N ALA A 109 22.74 -1.15 -23.59
CA ALA A 109 21.53 -0.35 -23.40
C ALA A 109 21.42 0.15 -21.95
N ILE A 110 20.79 1.31 -21.76
CA ILE A 110 20.47 1.84 -20.43
C ILE A 110 18.99 2.23 -20.43
N SER A 111 18.26 1.86 -19.37
CA SER A 111 16.86 2.26 -19.21
C SER A 111 16.73 3.75 -18.89
N THR A 112 15.56 4.32 -19.12
CA THR A 112 15.17 5.57 -18.46
C THR A 112 15.02 5.35 -16.95
N THR A 113 15.00 6.45 -16.19
CA THR A 113 14.70 6.41 -14.76
C THR A 113 13.20 6.23 -14.55
N ILE A 114 12.84 5.20 -13.78
CA ILE A 114 11.46 5.00 -13.32
C ILE A 114 11.41 5.11 -11.80
N THR A 115 10.21 5.25 -11.26
CA THR A 115 9.99 5.30 -9.81
C THR A 115 8.98 4.26 -9.35
N ALA A 116 9.17 3.78 -8.13
CA ALA A 116 8.16 3.01 -7.42
C ALA A 116 8.11 3.44 -5.95
N ILE A 117 6.94 3.30 -5.34
CA ILE A 117 6.73 3.49 -3.91
C ILE A 117 6.32 2.12 -3.37
N PRO A 118 7.21 1.38 -2.69
CA PRO A 118 6.84 0.14 -2.01
C PRO A 118 5.61 0.38 -1.16
N ASN A 119 4.65 -0.51 -1.25
CA ASN A 119 3.42 -0.45 -0.52
C ASN A 119 2.97 -1.86 -0.16
N ARG A 120 2.44 -1.98 1.05
CA ARG A 120 1.75 -3.20 1.44
C ARG A 120 0.40 -3.23 0.73
N THR A 121 0.20 -4.20 -0.15
CA THR A 121 -1.12 -4.55 -0.66
C THR A 121 -1.79 -5.46 0.35
N TYR A 122 -2.84 -4.96 0.99
CA TYR A 122 -3.66 -5.76 1.90
C TYR A 122 -4.72 -6.48 1.07
N THR A 123 -4.86 -7.78 1.29
CA THR A 123 -6.12 -8.48 1.02
C THR A 123 -7.16 -7.93 1.99
N LEU A 124 -8.30 -7.46 1.49
CA LEU A 124 -9.37 -6.90 2.33
C LEU A 124 -10.27 -8.03 2.82
N ASN A 125 -10.89 -7.84 3.98
CA ASN A 125 -12.09 -8.61 4.32
C ASN A 125 -13.19 -8.31 3.31
N ASP A 126 -14.17 -9.21 3.25
CA ASP A 126 -15.38 -8.96 2.47
C ASP A 126 -16.41 -8.15 3.27
N THR A 127 -17.62 -8.00 2.73
CA THR A 127 -18.65 -7.15 3.34
C THR A 127 -19.35 -7.80 4.53
N GLY A 128 -19.33 -9.13 4.61
CA GLY A 128 -20.09 -9.91 5.60
C GLY A 128 -21.53 -10.21 5.15
N ILE A 129 -21.94 -9.75 3.97
CA ILE A 129 -23.28 -9.99 3.47
C ILE A 129 -23.38 -11.41 2.94
N THR A 130 -24.25 -12.22 3.55
CA THR A 130 -24.42 -13.64 3.23
C THR A 130 -25.74 -13.97 2.53
N GLY A 131 -26.60 -12.97 2.33
CA GLY A 131 -27.91 -13.13 1.72
C GLY A 131 -28.11 -12.23 0.51
N CYS A 132 -28.85 -12.73 -0.47
CA CYS A 132 -29.26 -12.00 -1.66
C CYS A 132 -30.60 -11.29 -1.44
N ALA A 133 -31.00 -10.45 -2.38
CA ALA A 133 -32.28 -9.76 -2.38
C ALA A 133 -33.00 -9.83 -3.74
N ASP A 134 -34.31 -9.64 -3.71
CA ASP A 134 -35.13 -9.30 -4.87
C ASP A 134 -35.78 -7.91 -4.65
N ARG A 135 -36.75 -7.52 -5.48
CA ARG A 135 -37.46 -6.23 -5.35
C ARG A 135 -38.23 -6.03 -4.05
N THR A 136 -38.55 -7.11 -3.34
CA THR A 136 -39.51 -7.16 -2.23
C THR A 136 -39.01 -7.89 -0.99
N HIS A 137 -37.96 -8.70 -1.12
CA HIS A 137 -37.39 -9.50 -0.04
C HIS A 137 -35.87 -9.31 0.05
N ASN A 138 -35.37 -9.26 1.27
CA ASN A 138 -33.94 -9.26 1.59
C ASN A 138 -33.56 -10.60 2.25
N ASN A 139 -32.26 -10.87 2.32
CA ASN A 139 -31.69 -12.06 3.00
C ASN A 139 -32.21 -13.40 2.45
N LEU A 140 -32.42 -13.47 1.14
CA LEU A 140 -32.73 -14.69 0.41
C LEU A 140 -31.50 -15.58 0.23
N PRO A 141 -31.66 -16.91 0.11
CA PRO A 141 -30.59 -17.78 -0.36
C PRO A 141 -30.12 -17.38 -1.76
N CYS A 142 -28.81 -17.39 -1.97
CA CYS A 142 -28.19 -17.10 -3.25
C CYS A 142 -27.98 -18.38 -4.10
N PRO A 143 -27.98 -18.29 -5.43
CA PRO A 143 -28.29 -17.11 -6.24
C PRO A 143 -29.80 -16.87 -6.38
N VAL A 144 -30.20 -15.62 -6.65
CA VAL A 144 -31.61 -15.26 -6.89
C VAL A 144 -31.87 -15.10 -8.40
N ALA A 145 -32.80 -15.89 -8.94
CA ALA A 145 -33.13 -15.87 -10.36
C ALA A 145 -33.59 -14.47 -10.81
N GLY A 146 -32.94 -13.92 -11.85
CA GLY A 146 -33.22 -12.58 -12.38
C GLY A 146 -32.48 -11.45 -11.66
N TYR A 147 -31.71 -11.73 -10.61
CA TYR A 147 -30.91 -10.77 -9.85
C TYR A 147 -29.46 -11.29 -9.65
N PRO A 148 -28.67 -11.46 -10.74
CA PRO A 148 -27.33 -12.03 -10.67
C PRO A 148 -26.28 -11.03 -10.17
N ASN A 149 -25.12 -11.55 -9.75
CA ASN A 149 -23.94 -10.79 -9.30
C ASN A 149 -24.18 -9.95 -8.04
N GLN A 150 -24.93 -10.52 -7.11
CA GLN A 150 -25.10 -9.93 -5.78
C GLN A 150 -23.87 -10.21 -4.92
N ASP A 151 -23.69 -9.38 -3.89
CA ASP A 151 -22.54 -9.40 -2.98
C ASP A 151 -22.27 -10.81 -2.42
N ALA A 152 -23.30 -11.40 -1.80
CA ALA A 152 -23.28 -12.74 -1.23
C ALA A 152 -23.05 -13.90 -2.23
N GLU A 153 -22.96 -13.64 -3.54
CA GLU A 153 -22.65 -14.66 -4.55
C GLU A 153 -21.14 -14.82 -4.80
N ALA A 154 -20.30 -13.89 -4.33
CA ALA A 154 -18.87 -13.87 -4.63
C ALA A 154 -18.03 -13.52 -3.40
N GLY A 155 -16.72 -13.70 -3.52
CA GLY A 155 -15.80 -13.28 -2.48
C GLY A 155 -15.74 -14.19 -1.26
N ARG A 156 -15.29 -13.63 -0.14
CA ARG A 156 -14.94 -14.33 1.09
C ARG A 156 -16.16 -14.60 1.96
N ASP A 157 -17.16 -13.74 1.99
CA ASP A 157 -18.42 -14.02 2.70
C ASP A 157 -19.26 -15.11 2.00
N ALA A 158 -19.12 -15.29 0.68
CA ALA A 158 -19.69 -16.44 -0.03
C ALA A 158 -18.92 -17.74 0.19
N SER A 159 -17.57 -17.69 0.19
CA SER A 159 -16.71 -18.88 0.26
C SER A 159 -16.30 -19.30 1.67
N GLN A 160 -16.36 -18.40 2.64
CA GLN A 160 -15.97 -18.56 4.05
C GLN A 160 -17.09 -18.04 4.97
N ASN A 161 -18.30 -18.56 4.76
CA ASN A 161 -19.49 -18.22 5.56
C ASN A 161 -19.55 -19.02 6.87
N TYR A 162 -18.76 -18.62 7.86
CA TYR A 162 -18.79 -19.15 9.21
C TYR A 162 -18.51 -18.04 10.22
N ASP A 163 -18.86 -18.26 11.49
CA ASP A 163 -18.71 -17.27 12.57
C ASP A 163 -17.64 -17.65 13.62
N SER A 164 -16.87 -18.72 13.37
CA SER A 164 -15.95 -19.30 14.38
C SER A 164 -14.82 -18.35 14.80
N ASN A 165 -14.39 -17.49 13.90
CA ASN A 165 -13.21 -16.64 14.02
C ASN A 165 -13.48 -15.26 13.42
N GLY A 166 -14.70 -14.76 13.51
CA GLY A 166 -15.13 -13.58 12.77
C GLY A 166 -16.30 -13.94 11.89
N HIS A 167 -17.19 -12.98 11.66
CA HIS A 167 -18.36 -13.19 10.81
C HIS A 167 -17.96 -13.41 9.35
N ALA A 168 -18.79 -14.15 8.61
CA ALA A 168 -18.66 -14.44 7.19
C ALA A 168 -17.67 -13.57 6.39
N GLY A 169 -16.57 -14.17 5.94
CA GLY A 169 -15.52 -13.48 5.19
C GLY A 169 -14.46 -12.76 6.02
N PHE A 170 -14.72 -12.48 7.29
CA PHE A 170 -13.73 -12.00 8.26
C PHE A 170 -13.00 -13.18 8.94
N ASP A 171 -11.74 -12.96 9.32
CA ASP A 171 -10.93 -13.93 10.06
C ASP A 171 -10.04 -13.21 11.06
N PHE A 172 -10.30 -13.42 12.35
CA PHE A 172 -9.76 -12.71 13.48
C PHE A 172 -9.16 -13.67 14.51
N SER A 173 -8.11 -13.20 15.16
CA SER A 173 -7.47 -13.88 16.28
C SER A 173 -7.27 -12.92 17.45
N LYS A 174 -7.59 -13.38 18.65
CA LYS A 174 -7.39 -12.64 19.89
C LYS A 174 -5.91 -12.63 20.26
N ILE A 175 -5.38 -11.46 20.62
CA ILE A 175 -3.97 -11.25 20.96
C ILE A 175 -3.88 -10.68 22.39
N SER A 176 -2.99 -11.26 23.20
CA SER A 176 -2.74 -10.84 24.58
C SER A 176 -1.95 -9.52 24.68
N ASN A 177 -1.84 -8.99 25.90
CA ASN A 177 -1.01 -7.82 26.20
C ASN A 177 0.50 -8.00 25.91
N THR A 178 0.97 -9.24 25.72
CA THR A 178 2.38 -9.53 25.36
C THR A 178 2.57 -9.78 23.87
N GLY A 179 1.50 -9.74 23.07
CA GLY A 179 1.55 -9.99 21.63
C GLY A 179 1.36 -11.46 21.24
N ALA A 180 1.23 -12.37 22.20
CA ALA A 180 0.95 -13.77 21.95
C ALA A 180 -0.51 -13.99 21.50
N ALA A 181 -0.71 -14.90 20.54
CA ALA A 181 -2.02 -15.38 20.13
C ALA A 181 -2.71 -16.14 21.27
N LEU A 182 -4.02 -15.93 21.40
CA LEU A 182 -4.87 -16.53 22.41
C LEU A 182 -5.84 -17.52 21.78
N ALA A 183 -6.35 -18.45 22.60
CA ALA A 183 -7.44 -19.32 22.19
C ALA A 183 -8.69 -18.49 21.84
N ALA A 184 -9.50 -18.98 20.89
CA ALA A 184 -10.75 -18.31 20.50
C ALA A 184 -11.70 -18.11 21.71
N THR A 185 -11.67 -19.04 22.66
CA THR A 185 -12.45 -19.02 23.91
C THR A 185 -11.91 -18.08 24.98
N ALA A 186 -10.80 -17.37 24.74
CA ALA A 186 -10.26 -16.43 25.71
C ALA A 186 -11.29 -15.34 26.07
N ALA A 187 -11.50 -15.16 27.37
CA ALA A 187 -12.46 -14.20 27.91
C ALA A 187 -11.95 -12.75 27.87
N SER A 188 -10.64 -12.54 27.72
CA SER A 188 -10.02 -11.22 27.62
C SER A 188 -8.85 -11.25 26.63
N TRP A 189 -8.66 -10.13 25.94
CA TRP A 189 -7.59 -9.87 24.97
C TRP A 189 -7.37 -8.37 24.85
N ASN A 190 -6.23 -7.96 24.30
CA ASN A 190 -5.81 -6.55 24.22
C ASN A 190 -5.66 -6.06 22.78
N CYS A 191 -5.56 -6.98 21.83
CA CYS A 191 -5.49 -6.69 20.41
C CYS A 191 -6.21 -7.76 19.59
N VAL A 192 -6.57 -7.42 18.37
CA VAL A 192 -7.19 -8.36 17.41
C VAL A 192 -6.30 -8.40 16.18
N LYS A 193 -5.79 -9.58 15.83
CA LYS A 193 -5.16 -9.80 14.52
C LYS A 193 -6.25 -10.12 13.52
N ASP A 194 -6.26 -9.42 12.41
CA ASP A 194 -6.99 -9.78 11.20
C ASP A 194 -6.07 -10.66 10.35
N ASN A 195 -6.46 -11.92 10.15
CA ASN A 195 -5.70 -12.92 9.41
C ASN A 195 -5.87 -12.77 7.90
N VAL A 196 -6.90 -12.04 7.43
CA VAL A 196 -7.09 -11.74 6.00
C VAL A 196 -6.16 -10.61 5.60
N THR A 197 -6.19 -9.47 6.31
CA THR A 197 -5.32 -8.32 6.00
C THR A 197 -3.91 -8.49 6.55
N GLY A 198 -3.75 -9.33 7.57
CA GLY A 198 -2.52 -9.41 8.36
C GLY A 198 -2.29 -8.16 9.21
N LEU A 199 -3.31 -7.33 9.47
CA LEU A 199 -3.21 -6.18 10.37
C LEU A 199 -3.46 -6.61 11.82
N ILE A 200 -2.90 -5.87 12.77
CA ILE A 200 -3.24 -6.01 14.19
C ILE A 200 -3.84 -4.70 14.68
N TRP A 201 -5.03 -4.82 15.27
CA TRP A 201 -5.86 -3.72 15.72
C TRP A 201 -5.81 -3.58 17.23
N GLU A 202 -5.75 -2.33 17.68
CA GLU A 202 -5.89 -1.95 19.08
C GLU A 202 -7.29 -2.34 19.58
N MET A 203 -7.38 -2.94 20.77
CA MET A 203 -8.65 -3.04 21.49
C MET A 203 -8.88 -1.85 22.42
N LYS A 204 -10.13 -1.37 22.43
CA LYS A 204 -10.57 -0.33 23.36
C LYS A 204 -11.00 -0.92 24.69
N THR A 205 -10.83 -0.15 25.77
CA THR A 205 -11.28 -0.46 27.13
C THR A 205 -12.44 0.47 27.53
N ASP A 206 -13.02 0.27 28.71
CA ASP A 206 -14.05 1.12 29.31
C ASP A 206 -13.72 1.28 30.81
N ASP A 207 -12.61 1.96 31.08
CA ASP A 207 -11.93 1.98 32.38
C ASP A 207 -11.31 3.34 32.76
N GLY A 208 -11.52 4.38 31.95
CA GLY A 208 -10.86 5.69 32.06
C GLY A 208 -9.35 5.65 31.79
N GLY A 209 -8.81 4.51 31.34
CA GLY A 209 -7.40 4.31 31.04
C GLY A 209 -7.00 4.86 29.67
N LEU A 210 -5.74 4.67 29.26
CA LEU A 210 -5.23 5.19 27.99
C LEU A 210 -6.06 4.74 26.76
N HIS A 211 -6.57 3.50 26.79
CA HIS A 211 -7.29 2.88 25.69
C HIS A 211 -8.80 3.00 25.79
N ASP A 212 -9.30 3.91 26.64
CA ASP A 212 -10.74 4.05 26.86
C ASP A 212 -11.50 4.38 25.57
N LYS A 213 -12.70 3.80 25.44
CA LYS A 213 -13.59 3.96 24.30
C LYS A 213 -14.20 5.36 24.22
N ASP A 214 -14.32 6.09 25.33
CA ASP A 214 -14.94 7.41 25.41
C ASP A 214 -13.96 8.53 25.02
N TRP A 215 -12.68 8.20 24.79
CA TRP A 215 -11.69 9.17 24.36
C TRP A 215 -11.84 9.57 22.90
N THR A 216 -11.78 10.87 22.68
CA THR A 216 -11.81 11.51 21.37
C THR A 216 -10.58 12.38 21.17
N TYR A 217 -10.17 12.51 19.91
CA TYR A 217 -8.91 13.17 19.55
C TYR A 217 -9.15 14.11 18.38
N SER A 218 -8.46 15.25 18.39
CA SER A 218 -8.33 16.07 17.20
C SER A 218 -7.28 15.51 16.25
N TRP A 219 -7.42 15.82 14.97
CA TRP A 219 -6.51 15.28 13.96
C TRP A 219 -5.22 16.12 13.91
N TYR A 220 -4.08 15.47 14.14
CA TYR A 220 -2.76 16.10 14.07
C TYR A 220 -1.69 15.14 13.51
N GLU A 221 -0.97 15.58 12.48
CA GLU A 221 0.17 14.90 11.85
C GLU A 221 1.24 15.94 11.49
N PRO A 222 2.35 16.02 12.25
CA PRO A 222 3.40 17.01 12.03
C PRO A 222 4.27 16.75 10.80
N ASP A 223 4.25 15.54 10.22
CA ASP A 223 5.02 15.22 9.02
C ASP A 223 4.34 15.77 7.75
N ASP A 224 4.96 16.78 7.14
CA ASP A 224 4.46 17.43 5.91
C ASP A 224 4.34 16.48 4.71
N SER A 225 5.03 15.35 4.73
CA SER A 225 4.87 14.32 3.70
C SER A 225 3.59 13.49 3.85
N LYS A 226 2.92 13.57 5.01
CA LYS A 226 1.75 12.75 5.38
C LYS A 226 0.48 13.56 5.61
N ASN A 227 0.61 14.86 5.89
CA ASN A 227 -0.51 15.65 6.41
C ASN A 227 -1.41 16.30 5.34
N GLY A 228 -1.05 16.19 4.05
CA GLY A 228 -1.83 16.79 2.97
C GLY A 228 -1.81 18.32 2.96
N GLY A 229 -0.72 18.93 3.43
CA GLY A 229 -0.46 20.37 3.37
C GLY A 229 -0.96 21.17 4.58
N PHE A 230 -1.49 20.52 5.61
CA PHE A 230 -1.81 21.15 6.88
C PHE A 230 -1.76 20.14 8.03
N ALA A 231 -0.94 20.43 9.04
CA ALA A 231 -0.69 19.50 10.13
C ALA A 231 -1.93 19.19 11.00
N GLY A 232 -2.96 20.03 10.99
CA GLY A 232 -4.14 19.87 11.83
C GLY A 232 -4.01 20.61 13.17
N TYR A 233 -4.81 20.20 14.16
CA TYR A 233 -4.93 20.90 15.45
C TYR A 233 -4.53 20.01 16.62
N ARG A 234 -3.73 20.57 17.52
CA ARG A 234 -3.31 19.93 18.76
C ARG A 234 -4.38 20.07 19.85
N HIS A 235 -4.54 19.03 20.66
CA HIS A 235 -5.33 19.02 21.90
C HIS A 235 -6.71 19.70 21.80
N ARG A 236 -7.55 19.28 20.84
CA ARG A 236 -8.98 19.66 20.79
C ARG A 236 -9.93 18.53 21.18
N GLY A 237 -9.41 17.31 21.39
CA GLY A 237 -10.14 16.16 21.90
C GLY A 237 -10.40 16.16 23.41
N SER A 238 -10.98 15.06 23.90
CA SER A 238 -11.19 14.75 25.32
C SER A 238 -10.65 13.35 25.61
N CYS A 239 -9.60 13.24 26.44
CA CYS A 239 -8.82 12.01 26.59
C CYS A 239 -8.22 11.84 28.02
N GLY A 240 -9.00 12.17 29.06
CA GLY A 240 -8.56 12.02 30.46
C GLY A 240 -7.52 13.03 30.95
N GLY A 241 -7.02 13.93 30.08
CA GLY A 241 -6.18 15.08 30.46
C GLY A 241 -4.71 14.77 30.78
N THR A 242 -4.26 13.53 30.63
CA THR A 242 -2.86 13.12 30.89
C THR A 242 -1.93 13.35 29.69
N ILE A 243 -2.50 13.53 28.50
CA ILE A 243 -1.78 13.82 27.25
C ILE A 243 -2.48 14.95 26.48
N ALA A 244 -1.80 15.46 25.44
CA ALA A 244 -2.48 16.23 24.42
C ALA A 244 -3.51 15.34 23.71
N CYS A 245 -4.76 15.80 23.56
CA CYS A 245 -5.86 14.99 23.00
C CYS A 245 -5.92 15.17 21.49
N ASP A 246 -4.83 14.76 20.85
CA ASP A 246 -4.68 14.69 19.40
C ASP A 246 -4.06 13.36 18.96
N THR A 247 -4.22 13.02 17.68
CA THR A 247 -3.83 11.71 17.13
C THR A 247 -2.34 11.40 17.27
N GLU A 248 -1.45 12.39 17.09
CA GLU A 248 0.00 12.18 17.21
C GLU A 248 0.41 11.87 18.65
N ALA A 249 -0.13 12.65 19.61
CA ALA A 249 0.15 12.43 21.01
C ALA A 249 -0.37 11.07 21.49
N TYR A 250 -1.54 10.64 21.01
CA TYR A 250 -2.08 9.33 21.31
C TYR A 250 -1.19 8.19 20.78
N VAL A 251 -0.83 8.24 19.49
CA VAL A 251 0.08 7.26 18.86
C VAL A 251 1.40 7.17 19.64
N ARG A 252 1.99 8.31 20.02
CA ARG A 252 3.25 8.36 20.74
C ARG A 252 3.17 7.68 22.12
N VAL A 253 2.11 7.93 22.90
CA VAL A 253 2.01 7.36 24.24
C VAL A 253 1.70 5.86 24.20
N VAL A 254 0.89 5.39 23.24
CA VAL A 254 0.64 3.95 23.03
C VAL A 254 1.93 3.21 22.67
N ASN A 255 2.75 3.79 21.79
CA ASN A 255 4.05 3.23 21.44
C ASN A 255 5.07 3.27 22.59
N THR A 256 4.97 4.28 23.46
CA THR A 256 5.79 4.34 24.68
C THR A 256 5.41 3.21 25.64
N ALA A 257 4.10 2.96 25.80
CA ALA A 257 3.58 1.91 26.65
C ALA A 257 3.87 0.49 26.13
N GLY A 258 4.03 0.32 24.82
CA GLY A 258 4.28 -1.00 24.23
C GLY A 258 3.04 -1.88 24.19
N TRP A 259 1.88 -1.33 23.81
CA TRP A 259 0.60 -2.03 23.83
C TRP A 259 0.65 -3.34 23.02
N CYS A 260 0.15 -4.43 23.62
CA CYS A 260 0.27 -5.79 23.08
C CYS A 260 1.70 -6.23 22.76
N GLY A 261 2.71 -5.71 23.46
CA GLY A 261 4.12 -6.00 23.21
C GLY A 261 4.73 -5.24 22.02
N TYR A 262 4.01 -4.28 21.43
CA TYR A 262 4.40 -3.62 20.19
C TYR A 262 4.53 -2.09 20.33
N LYS A 263 5.43 -1.50 19.53
CA LYS A 263 5.80 -0.06 19.58
C LYS A 263 5.77 0.64 18.23
N ASP A 264 5.13 0.02 17.25
CA ASP A 264 4.97 0.47 15.87
C ASP A 264 3.49 0.68 15.51
N TRP A 265 2.67 1.06 16.50
CA TRP A 265 1.29 1.48 16.33
C TRP A 265 1.22 2.79 15.55
N ARG A 266 0.19 2.91 14.71
CA ARG A 266 -0.08 4.11 13.90
C ARG A 266 -1.57 4.30 13.70
N MET A 267 -1.94 5.50 13.25
CA MET A 267 -3.28 5.75 12.71
C MET A 267 -3.53 4.86 11.47
N PRO A 268 -4.71 4.23 11.34
CA PRO A 268 -5.06 3.45 10.16
C PRO A 268 -5.36 4.37 8.98
N GLY A 269 -5.00 3.96 7.77
CA GLY A 269 -5.51 4.58 6.56
C GLY A 269 -7.01 4.35 6.40
N LYS A 270 -7.68 5.18 5.59
CA LYS A 270 -9.11 5.06 5.29
C LYS A 270 -9.53 3.63 4.91
N ALA A 271 -8.79 3.01 3.98
CA ALA A 271 -9.11 1.67 3.50
C ALA A 271 -8.88 0.58 4.55
N GLU A 272 -7.87 0.75 5.40
CA GLU A 272 -7.61 -0.19 6.51
C GLU A 272 -8.74 -0.12 7.53
N LEU A 273 -9.13 1.08 7.95
CA LEU A 273 -10.21 1.25 8.92
C LEU A 273 -11.56 0.76 8.38
N HIS A 274 -11.78 0.94 7.08
CA HIS A 274 -12.95 0.41 6.39
C HIS A 274 -12.93 -1.12 6.27
N SER A 275 -11.75 -1.75 6.28
CA SER A 275 -11.63 -3.22 6.14
C SER A 275 -12.16 -4.01 7.32
N ILE A 276 -12.47 -3.37 8.45
CA ILE A 276 -13.08 -4.01 9.62
C ILE A 276 -14.57 -3.65 9.77
N VAL A 277 -15.18 -3.05 8.74
CA VAL A 277 -16.61 -2.75 8.71
C VAL A 277 -17.36 -3.99 8.25
N ASP A 278 -18.26 -4.49 9.10
CA ASP A 278 -19.19 -5.59 8.76
C ASP A 278 -20.56 -4.98 8.42
N TYR A 279 -20.97 -5.14 7.16
CA TYR A 279 -22.22 -4.58 6.61
C TYR A 279 -23.45 -5.43 6.91
N SER A 280 -23.30 -6.64 7.43
CA SER A 280 -24.43 -7.52 7.79
C SER A 280 -25.15 -7.08 9.08
N ARG A 281 -24.53 -6.15 9.81
CA ARG A 281 -25.01 -5.63 11.09
C ARG A 281 -24.97 -4.11 11.11
N LEU A 282 -25.70 -3.51 12.04
CA LEU A 282 -25.71 -2.07 12.29
C LEU A 282 -25.56 -1.83 13.79
N ASP A 283 -25.01 -0.67 14.14
CA ASP A 283 -24.92 -0.18 15.53
C ASP A 283 -24.22 -1.12 16.54
N PRO A 284 -22.89 -1.31 16.44
CA PRO A 284 -21.99 -0.84 15.39
C PRO A 284 -21.80 -1.88 14.26
N THR A 285 -21.45 -1.39 13.06
CA THR A 285 -21.02 -2.12 11.84
C THR A 285 -19.62 -2.75 11.99
N ILE A 286 -19.42 -3.56 13.03
CA ILE A 286 -18.17 -4.29 13.29
C ILE A 286 -18.46 -5.53 14.13
N ASP A 287 -17.63 -6.57 14.03
CA ASP A 287 -17.80 -7.76 14.87
C ASP A 287 -17.53 -7.47 16.35
N ALA A 288 -18.58 -7.18 17.11
CA ALA A 288 -18.54 -6.89 18.53
C ALA A 288 -18.05 -8.07 19.40
N THR A 289 -17.97 -9.30 18.85
CA THR A 289 -17.34 -10.44 19.53
C THR A 289 -15.84 -10.24 19.67
N TYR A 290 -15.22 -9.59 18.67
CA TYR A 290 -13.80 -9.27 18.64
C TYR A 290 -13.53 -7.83 19.06
N PHE A 291 -14.47 -6.91 18.82
CA PHE A 291 -14.36 -5.48 19.08
C PHE A 291 -15.47 -4.92 20.00
N PRO A 292 -15.71 -5.49 21.21
CA PRO A 292 -16.86 -5.15 22.07
C PRO A 292 -17.00 -3.66 22.44
N ASN A 293 -15.88 -2.95 22.62
CA ASN A 293 -15.89 -1.54 23.05
C ASN A 293 -15.81 -0.56 21.86
N THR A 294 -16.40 -0.90 20.72
CA THR A 294 -16.52 0.03 19.59
C THR A 294 -17.72 0.95 19.83
N VAL A 295 -17.45 2.24 20.06
CA VAL A 295 -18.52 3.25 20.04
C VAL A 295 -19.08 3.38 18.63
N SER A 296 -20.40 3.41 18.50
CA SER A 296 -21.11 3.59 17.23
C SER A 296 -21.06 5.06 16.77
N SER A 297 -19.94 5.45 16.16
CA SER A 297 -19.68 6.84 15.77
C SER A 297 -18.57 6.96 14.72
N PHE A 298 -18.06 8.17 14.53
CA PHE A 298 -17.00 8.50 13.58
C PHE A 298 -15.61 8.23 14.14
N TYR A 299 -14.76 7.58 13.33
CA TYR A 299 -13.37 7.28 13.67
C TYR A 299 -12.43 7.91 12.67
N TRP A 300 -11.39 8.57 13.17
CA TRP A 300 -10.35 9.16 12.33
C TRP A 300 -9.52 8.12 11.60
N SER A 301 -9.21 8.40 10.34
CA SER A 301 -8.11 7.77 9.62
C SER A 301 -6.89 8.71 9.51
N SER A 302 -5.74 8.17 9.13
CA SER A 302 -4.53 8.93 8.77
C SER A 302 -4.62 9.63 7.42
N SER A 303 -5.70 9.44 6.66
CA SER A 303 -5.79 9.89 5.27
C SER A 303 -6.27 11.34 5.18
N PRO A 304 -5.44 12.30 4.71
CA PRO A 304 -5.90 13.66 4.44
C PRO A 304 -6.80 13.71 3.20
N VAL A 305 -7.59 14.78 3.09
CA VAL A 305 -8.46 15.02 1.92
C VAL A 305 -7.70 15.84 0.87
N ALA A 306 -7.64 15.33 -0.37
CA ALA A 306 -6.80 15.91 -1.42
C ALA A 306 -7.20 17.33 -1.84
N ASN A 307 -8.50 17.66 -1.84
CA ASN A 307 -9.02 18.98 -2.22
C ASN A 307 -9.32 19.89 -1.03
N SER A 308 -8.99 19.48 0.21
CA SER A 308 -9.19 20.27 1.43
C SER A 308 -8.13 19.89 2.47
N SER A 309 -7.04 20.67 2.52
CA SER A 309 -5.94 20.43 3.48
C SER A 309 -6.40 20.49 4.94
N GLY A 310 -7.47 21.26 5.22
CA GLY A 310 -8.13 21.36 6.52
C GLY A 310 -8.92 20.13 6.95
N SER A 311 -9.06 19.11 6.10
CA SER A 311 -9.94 17.96 6.36
C SER A 311 -9.19 16.61 6.31
N ALA A 312 -9.72 15.63 7.03
CA ALA A 312 -9.26 14.25 7.01
C ALA A 312 -10.44 13.28 6.85
N TRP A 313 -10.17 12.10 6.32
CA TRP A 313 -11.17 11.04 6.14
C TRP A 313 -11.51 10.34 7.46
N ILE A 314 -12.77 9.97 7.61
CA ILE A 314 -13.31 9.19 8.72
C ILE A 314 -14.09 7.96 8.22
N VAL A 315 -14.25 6.96 9.09
CA VAL A 315 -15.19 5.84 8.93
C VAL A 315 -16.30 5.95 9.98
N HIS A 316 -17.55 5.75 9.58
CA HIS A 316 -18.71 5.83 10.48
C HIS A 316 -19.19 4.45 10.90
N PHE A 317 -18.88 4.01 12.11
CA PHE A 317 -19.24 2.65 12.56
C PHE A 317 -20.73 2.45 12.84
N PHE A 318 -21.60 3.45 12.78
CA PHE A 318 -23.05 3.21 12.82
C PHE A 318 -23.58 2.63 11.49
N GLN A 319 -23.01 3.02 10.35
CA GLN A 319 -23.52 2.72 8.99
C GLN A 319 -22.45 2.22 7.99
N GLY A 320 -21.19 2.13 8.40
CA GLY A 320 -20.09 1.58 7.61
C GLY A 320 -19.49 2.52 6.56
N TYR A 321 -20.11 3.66 6.26
CA TYR A 321 -19.62 4.56 5.19
C TYR A 321 -18.41 5.41 5.58
N ASN A 322 -17.74 5.96 4.56
CA ASN A 322 -16.67 6.93 4.70
C ASN A 322 -17.17 8.37 4.51
N TYR A 323 -16.62 9.32 5.25
CA TYR A 323 -16.89 10.76 5.07
C TYR A 323 -15.62 11.56 5.39
N TRP A 324 -15.71 12.89 5.45
CA TRP A 324 -14.60 13.72 5.89
C TRP A 324 -15.07 14.82 6.82
N TYR A 325 -14.24 15.15 7.80
CA TYR A 325 -14.48 16.26 8.72
C TYR A 325 -13.26 17.17 8.79
N SER A 326 -13.49 18.37 9.31
CA SER A 326 -12.44 19.32 9.62
C SER A 326 -11.53 18.76 10.72
N LYS A 327 -10.22 18.98 10.59
CA LYS A 327 -9.20 18.45 11.50
C LYS A 327 -9.27 19.02 12.93
N ASP A 328 -10.06 20.08 13.16
CA ASP A 328 -10.34 20.63 14.49
C ASP A 328 -11.45 19.88 15.25
N ASN A 329 -12.26 19.08 14.56
CA ASN A 329 -13.25 18.21 15.19
C ASN A 329 -12.58 17.10 16.01
N SER A 330 -13.34 16.57 16.97
CA SER A 330 -12.90 15.49 17.85
C SER A 330 -13.69 14.22 17.56
N HIS A 331 -12.98 13.16 17.17
CA HIS A 331 -13.56 11.86 16.83
C HIS A 331 -12.76 10.72 17.47
N TYR A 332 -13.32 9.52 17.45
CA TYR A 332 -12.72 8.34 18.05
C TYR A 332 -11.52 7.85 17.23
N VAL A 333 -10.64 7.09 17.87
CA VAL A 333 -9.43 6.54 17.26
C VAL A 333 -9.28 5.08 17.67
N ARG A 334 -8.94 4.23 16.69
CA ARG A 334 -8.46 2.87 16.89
C ARG A 334 -7.16 2.73 16.12
N LEU A 335 -6.06 2.48 16.83
CA LEU A 335 -4.76 2.31 16.19
C LEU A 335 -4.65 0.95 15.53
N VAL A 336 -3.78 0.90 14.54
CA VAL A 336 -3.42 -0.32 13.82
C VAL A 336 -1.91 -0.44 13.75
N ARG A 337 -1.42 -1.65 13.60
CA ARG A 337 -0.05 -1.93 13.18
C ARG A 337 -0.03 -2.96 12.07
N SER A 338 1.08 -2.97 11.35
CA SER A 338 1.42 -4.06 10.44
C SER A 338 1.55 -5.36 11.25
N GLY A 339 0.84 -6.42 10.87
CA GLY A 339 1.11 -7.75 11.41
C GLY A 339 2.31 -8.38 10.72
N GLN A 340 2.93 -9.30 11.46
CA GLN A 340 4.02 -10.18 11.03
C GLN A 340 3.51 -11.30 10.13
#